data_AF-A0A5C4S6U3-F1
#
_entry.id   AF-A0A5C4S6U3-F1
#
_cell.length_a   1.000
_cell.length_b   1.000
_cell.length_c   1.000
_cell.angle_alpha   90.00
_cell.angle_beta   90.00
_cell.angle_gamma   90.00
#
_symmetry.space_group_name_H-M   'P 1'
#
loop_
_entity.id
_entity.type
_entity.pdbx_description
1 polymer ?
#
loop_
_entity_poly.entity_id
_entity_poly.type
_entity_poly.pdbx_seq_one_letter_code
_entity_poly.pdbx_strand_id
1 'polypeptide(L)'
;MATAEQIKSLIRSHFNEKPEQFFTIALQVAAHEAKQGHQSLAHEIRTLVDKAKLRPGRVIPFTPDLDHLVLTTDPKERLGSLVQSDDMRGRIERILREYRQKDKLEKYGLSHRRKILLAGPPGTGKTLTASVLAGELGLPLFTIMMDKIVTKFMGETSAKLRQIFDVMLESRGVYFFDEFDAIGGERSRENDVGEMRRVLNAFLQFIERDESDSLIVAATNNPRILDQALFRRFDDVLHYHLPEKAEIERLIDNRLCSFRPKSMATDAAVKIAESLSHAEITQACDNAIKETILADRKIVTATLLKQMLQERRSAYKGSLEKE
;
A
#
# COMPACT_ATOMS: atom_id res chain seq x y z
N MET A 1 9.18 -11.53 46.04
CA MET A 1 8.24 -12.53 45.48
C MET A 1 7.17 -11.77 44.72
N ALA A 2 7.26 -11.70 43.39
CA ALA A 2 6.12 -11.29 42.56
C ALA A 2 4.91 -12.12 43.02
N THR A 3 3.92 -11.44 43.59
CA THR A 3 2.84 -12.10 44.32
C THR A 3 2.12 -13.04 43.35
N ALA A 4 1.89 -14.28 43.77
CA ALA A 4 1.16 -15.27 42.95
C ALA A 4 -0.17 -14.71 42.38
N GLU A 5 -0.72 -13.67 43.03
CA GLU A 5 -1.85 -12.88 42.53
C GLU A 5 -1.58 -12.08 41.26
N GLN A 6 -0.41 -11.46 41.09
CA GLN A 6 -0.06 -10.71 39.88
C GLN A 6 0.08 -11.63 38.67
N ILE A 7 0.69 -12.82 38.87
CA ILE A 7 0.77 -13.86 37.83
C ILE A 7 -0.63 -14.39 37.48
N LYS A 8 -1.47 -14.69 38.48
CA LYS A 8 -2.87 -15.08 38.25
C LYS A 8 -3.65 -13.99 37.50
N SER A 9 -3.41 -12.72 37.82
CA SER A 9 -4.08 -11.57 37.20
C SER A 9 -3.61 -11.33 35.76
N LEU A 10 -2.32 -11.51 35.47
CA LEU A 10 -1.79 -11.51 34.11
C LEU A 10 -2.42 -12.60 33.25
N ILE A 11 -2.47 -13.83 33.77
CA ILE A 11 -3.08 -14.96 33.06
C ILE A 11 -4.56 -14.69 32.79
N ARG A 12 -5.32 -14.25 33.81
CA ARG A 12 -6.75 -13.90 33.64
C ARG A 12 -6.96 -12.75 32.65
N SER A 13 -6.11 -11.73 32.67
CA SER A 13 -6.22 -10.60 31.75
C SER A 13 -5.95 -10.98 30.30
N HIS A 14 -5.07 -11.96 30.06
CA HIS A 14 -4.80 -12.47 28.72
C HIS A 14 -5.99 -13.26 28.16
N PHE A 15 -6.60 -14.14 28.97
CA PHE A 15 -7.75 -14.95 28.55
C PHE A 15 -9.07 -14.17 28.46
N ASN A 16 -9.19 -13.02 29.14
CA ASN A 16 -10.37 -12.15 29.10
C ASN A 16 -10.27 -11.03 28.05
N GLU A 17 -9.31 -11.09 27.12
CA GLU A 17 -9.12 -10.14 26.01
C GLU A 17 -9.03 -8.65 26.41
N LYS A 18 -8.50 -8.36 27.60
CA LYS A 18 -8.28 -6.98 28.09
C LYS A 18 -6.79 -6.60 28.00
N PRO A 19 -6.29 -6.14 26.83
CA PRO A 19 -4.87 -5.89 26.62
C PRO A 19 -4.32 -4.74 27.48
N GLU A 20 -5.11 -3.69 27.71
CA GLU A 20 -4.70 -2.55 28.54
C GLU A 20 -4.43 -2.94 30.00
N GLN A 21 -5.28 -3.82 30.54
CA GLN A 21 -5.15 -4.34 31.89
C GLN A 21 -3.91 -5.24 32.02
N PHE A 22 -3.63 -6.06 31.00
CA PHE A 22 -2.45 -6.91 30.94
C PHE A 22 -1.16 -6.07 30.97
N PHE A 23 -1.06 -5.03 30.14
CA PHE A 23 0.11 -4.16 30.10
C PHE A 23 0.30 -3.37 31.40
N THR A 24 -0.79 -2.92 32.01
CA THR A 24 -0.73 -2.21 33.30
C THR A 24 -0.15 -3.12 34.39
N ILE A 25 -0.62 -4.36 34.48
CA ILE A 25 -0.12 -5.33 35.47
C ILE A 25 1.34 -5.71 35.15
N ALA A 26 1.70 -5.92 33.89
CA ALA A 26 3.07 -6.25 33.50
C ALA A 26 4.07 -5.13 33.84
N LEU A 27 3.69 -3.87 33.68
CA LEU A 27 4.50 -2.72 34.08
C LEU A 27 4.60 -2.58 35.61
N GLN A 28 3.54 -2.92 36.35
CA GLN A 28 3.57 -2.97 37.82
C GLN A 28 4.54 -4.07 38.31
N VAL A 29 4.55 -5.24 37.66
CA VAL A 29 5.52 -6.32 37.95
C VAL A 29 6.94 -5.84 37.67
N ALA A 30 7.20 -5.22 36.51
CA ALA A 30 8.52 -4.67 36.20
C ALA A 30 8.98 -3.62 37.24
N ALA A 31 8.08 -2.74 37.70
CA ALA A 31 8.39 -1.75 38.71
C ALA A 31 8.68 -2.38 40.09
N HIS A 32 8.00 -3.48 40.43
CA HIS A 32 8.24 -4.21 41.67
C HIS A 32 9.59 -4.92 41.65
N GLU A 33 9.93 -5.61 40.55
CA GLU A 33 11.22 -6.28 40.38
C GLU A 33 12.39 -5.29 40.37
N ALA A 34 12.21 -4.10 39.77
CA ALA A 34 13.22 -3.04 39.84
C ALA A 34 13.49 -2.58 41.29
N LYS A 35 12.44 -2.47 42.12
CA LYS A 35 12.58 -2.10 43.55
C LYS A 35 13.25 -3.18 44.38
N GLN A 36 13.18 -4.45 43.96
CA GLN A 36 13.85 -5.58 44.62
C GLN A 36 15.32 -5.75 44.17
N GLY A 37 15.81 -4.89 43.27
CA GLY A 37 17.19 -4.93 42.79
C GLY A 37 17.40 -5.74 41.50
N HIS A 38 16.35 -6.34 40.94
CA HIS A 38 16.41 -7.10 39.68
C HIS A 38 16.30 -6.19 38.45
N GLN A 39 17.28 -5.31 38.25
CA GLN A 39 17.21 -4.28 37.20
C GLN A 39 17.22 -4.86 35.78
N SER A 40 17.98 -5.93 35.50
CA SER A 40 18.01 -6.59 34.18
C SER A 40 16.63 -7.14 33.81
N LEU A 41 16.02 -7.91 34.73
CA LEU A 41 14.71 -8.51 34.53
C LEU A 41 13.61 -7.46 34.37
N ALA A 42 13.63 -6.40 35.18
CA ALA A 42 12.69 -5.29 35.04
C ALA A 42 12.81 -4.58 33.69
N HIS A 43 14.04 -4.43 33.19
CA HIS A 43 14.30 -3.84 31.87
C HIS A 43 13.84 -4.76 30.74
N GLU A 44 14.08 -6.07 30.83
CA GLU A 44 13.58 -7.06 29.87
C GLU A 44 12.05 -7.07 29.81
N ILE A 45 11.36 -7.08 30.98
CA ILE A 45 9.89 -7.05 31.02
C ILE A 45 9.35 -5.77 30.37
N ARG A 46 9.94 -4.59 30.65
CA ARG A 46 9.55 -3.34 29.98
C ARG A 46 9.78 -3.40 28.47
N THR A 47 10.93 -3.89 28.05
CA THR A 47 11.27 -4.03 26.63
C THR A 47 10.31 -4.97 25.91
N LEU A 48 9.91 -6.08 26.54
CA LEU A 48 8.90 -7.00 26.01
C LEU A 48 7.51 -6.36 25.93
N VAL A 49 7.11 -5.60 26.95
CA VAL A 49 5.84 -4.86 26.95
C VAL A 49 5.83 -3.79 25.85
N ASP A 50 6.91 -3.03 25.71
CA ASP A 50 7.02 -1.99 24.69
C ASP A 50 7.04 -2.61 23.29
N LYS A 51 7.78 -3.71 23.07
CA LYS A 51 7.77 -4.46 21.81
C LYS A 51 6.40 -5.06 21.50
N ALA A 52 5.65 -5.48 22.51
CA ALA A 52 4.29 -6.01 22.35
C ALA A 52 3.25 -4.90 22.09
N LYS A 53 3.40 -3.71 22.68
CA LYS A 53 2.63 -2.51 22.33
C LYS A 53 2.94 -2.01 20.92
N LEU A 54 4.21 -2.14 20.51
CA LEU A 54 4.70 -1.83 19.16
C LEU A 54 4.37 -2.92 18.13
N ARG A 55 3.78 -4.05 18.53
CA ARG A 55 3.09 -4.96 17.62
C ARG A 55 1.62 -4.53 17.54
N PRO A 56 1.19 -3.69 16.58
CA PRO A 56 -0.18 -3.70 16.12
C PRO A 56 -0.36 -4.96 15.28
N GLY A 57 -0.29 -6.11 15.95
CA GLY A 57 -0.54 -7.42 15.43
C GLY A 57 -1.65 -8.05 16.25
N ARG A 58 -2.71 -7.29 16.56
CA ARG A 58 -4.01 -7.95 16.48
C ARG A 58 -4.07 -8.36 15.02
N VAL A 59 -3.94 -9.67 14.76
CA VAL A 59 -4.71 -10.26 13.68
C VAL A 59 -6.09 -9.71 13.94
N ILE A 60 -6.49 -8.68 13.19
CA ILE A 60 -7.88 -8.27 13.21
C ILE A 60 -8.54 -9.55 12.71
N PRO A 61 -9.36 -10.24 13.52
CA PRO A 61 -10.11 -11.35 13.00
C PRO A 61 -11.10 -10.70 12.04
N PHE A 62 -10.67 -10.56 10.79
CA PHE A 62 -11.59 -10.58 9.69
C PHE A 62 -12.44 -11.82 9.94
N THR A 63 -13.76 -11.70 9.78
CA THR A 63 -14.62 -12.88 9.78
C THR A 63 -13.98 -13.94 8.87
N PRO A 64 -14.12 -15.25 9.14
CA PRO A 64 -13.46 -16.30 8.34
C PRO A 64 -13.65 -16.13 6.80
N ASP A 65 -14.73 -15.46 6.41
CA ASP A 65 -15.08 -15.12 5.03
C ASP A 65 -14.20 -14.01 4.38
N LEU A 66 -13.48 -13.22 5.18
CA LEU A 66 -12.66 -12.07 4.76
C LEU A 66 -11.14 -12.33 4.87
N ASP A 67 -10.70 -13.36 5.59
CA ASP A 67 -9.27 -13.69 5.80
C ASP A 67 -8.48 -13.91 4.49
N HIS A 68 -9.17 -14.29 3.41
CA HIS A 68 -8.57 -14.48 2.08
C HIS A 68 -8.73 -13.28 1.14
N LEU A 69 -9.48 -12.26 1.57
CA LEU A 69 -9.84 -11.09 0.76
C LEU A 69 -9.00 -9.85 1.12
N VAL A 70 -8.48 -9.79 2.34
CA VAL A 70 -7.62 -8.70 2.81
C VAL A 70 -6.22 -9.22 3.13
N LEU A 71 -5.23 -8.73 2.40
CA LEU A 71 -3.82 -9.00 2.67
C LEU A 71 -3.27 -7.92 3.58
N THR A 72 -2.81 -8.29 4.77
CA THR A 72 -2.17 -7.35 5.71
C THR A 72 -0.66 -7.42 5.55
N THR A 73 -0.02 -6.27 5.37
CA THR A 73 1.44 -6.14 5.24
C THR A 73 1.95 -4.96 6.03
N ASP A 74 3.21 -5.03 6.48
CA ASP A 74 3.93 -3.92 7.12
C ASP A 74 5.00 -3.40 6.14
N PRO A 75 4.62 -2.49 5.23
CA PRO A 75 5.54 -2.01 4.19
C PRO A 75 6.71 -1.23 4.80
N LYS A 76 7.87 -1.41 4.18
CA LYS A 76 9.13 -0.72 4.55
C LYS A 76 9.61 0.24 3.46
N GLU A 77 8.85 0.32 2.39
CA GLU A 77 9.08 1.17 1.25
C GLU A 77 9.08 2.65 1.70
N ARG A 78 9.99 3.40 1.11
CA ARG A 78 10.17 4.83 1.38
C ARG A 78 9.88 5.63 0.14
N LEU A 79 9.56 6.91 0.30
CA LEU A 79 9.29 7.79 -0.82
C LEU A 79 10.44 7.84 -1.84
N GLY A 80 11.69 7.69 -1.39
CA GLY A 80 12.86 7.64 -2.27
C GLY A 80 12.90 6.45 -3.24
N SER A 81 12.13 5.39 -2.98
CA SER A 81 12.01 4.23 -3.87
C SER A 81 11.02 4.44 -5.01
N LEU A 82 10.15 5.45 -4.88
CA LEU A 82 9.13 5.80 -5.85
C LEU A 82 9.71 6.84 -6.83
N VAL A 83 9.88 6.44 -8.08
CA VAL A 83 10.27 7.35 -9.16
C VAL A 83 8.99 7.87 -9.82
N GLN A 84 8.75 9.16 -9.70
CA GLN A 84 7.63 9.91 -10.27
C GLN A 84 8.06 11.35 -10.55
N SER A 85 7.23 12.09 -11.29
CA SER A 85 7.41 13.50 -11.56
C SER A 85 7.45 14.32 -10.28
N ASP A 86 8.13 15.46 -10.34
CA ASP A 86 8.30 16.31 -9.15
C ASP A 86 6.92 16.86 -8.67
N ASP A 87 5.95 17.05 -9.58
CA ASP A 87 4.57 17.39 -9.24
C ASP A 87 3.87 16.26 -8.46
N MET A 88 3.90 15.04 -9.00
CA MET A 88 3.30 13.87 -8.36
C MET A 88 3.91 13.61 -6.98
N ARG A 89 5.24 13.74 -6.88
CA ARG A 89 5.95 13.66 -5.60
C ARG A 89 5.48 14.73 -4.63
N GLY A 90 5.35 15.99 -5.06
CA GLY A 90 4.85 17.09 -4.23
C GLY A 90 3.43 16.84 -3.71
N ARG A 91 2.55 16.23 -4.52
CA ARG A 91 1.20 15.84 -4.09
C ARG A 91 1.22 14.73 -3.05
N ILE A 92 2.05 13.71 -3.23
CA ILE A 92 2.24 12.63 -2.24
C ILE A 92 2.80 13.18 -0.91
N GLU A 93 3.82 14.04 -0.97
CA GLU A 93 4.39 14.68 0.21
C GLU A 93 3.37 15.57 0.94
N ARG A 94 2.49 16.26 0.20
CA ARG A 94 1.38 17.04 0.77
C ARG A 94 0.41 16.15 1.53
N ILE A 95 -0.01 15.02 0.96
CA ILE A 95 -0.89 14.03 1.61
C ILE A 95 -0.24 13.53 2.91
N LEU A 96 1.01 13.11 2.86
CA LEU A 96 1.76 12.65 4.03
C LEU A 96 1.85 13.72 5.12
N ARG A 97 2.12 14.97 4.74
CA ARG A 97 2.23 16.09 5.68
C ARG A 97 0.90 16.40 6.35
N GLU A 98 -0.19 16.46 5.58
CA GLU A 98 -1.52 16.73 6.13
C GLU A 98 -1.97 15.63 7.07
N TYR A 99 -1.73 14.37 6.72
CA TYR A 99 -2.03 13.25 7.60
C TYR A 99 -1.24 13.29 8.91
N ARG A 100 0.07 13.59 8.85
CA ARG A 100 0.93 13.74 10.06
C ARG A 100 0.53 14.95 10.93
N GLN A 101 -0.07 15.99 10.33
CA GLN A 101 -0.46 17.23 11.02
C GLN A 101 -1.98 17.37 11.16
N LYS A 102 -2.73 16.26 11.12
CA LYS A 102 -4.20 16.28 11.16
C LYS A 102 -4.78 17.09 12.33
N ASP A 103 -4.22 16.93 13.53
CA ASP A 103 -4.66 17.66 14.74
C ASP A 103 -4.54 19.18 14.58
N LYS A 104 -3.61 19.65 13.76
CA LYS A 104 -3.44 21.08 13.47
C LYS A 104 -4.57 21.58 12.57
N LEU A 105 -5.01 20.79 11.60
CA LEU A 105 -6.10 21.14 10.69
C LEU A 105 -7.45 21.11 11.41
N GLU A 106 -7.67 20.10 12.26
CA GLU A 106 -8.90 19.94 13.03
C GLU A 106 -9.17 21.13 13.97
N LYS A 107 -8.12 21.73 14.55
CA LYS A 107 -8.23 22.96 15.35
C LYS A 107 -8.84 24.15 14.61
N TYR A 108 -8.77 24.16 13.28
CA TYR A 108 -9.37 25.19 12.42
C TYR A 108 -10.63 24.68 11.71
N GLY A 109 -11.17 23.52 12.10
CA GLY A 109 -12.34 22.91 11.47
C GLY A 109 -12.09 22.39 10.06
N LEU A 110 -10.82 22.14 9.69
CA LEU A 110 -10.44 21.59 8.39
C LEU A 110 -10.15 20.10 8.50
N SER A 111 -10.64 19.31 7.55
CA SER A 111 -10.26 17.90 7.41
C SER A 111 -8.98 17.75 6.60
N HIS A 112 -8.19 16.74 6.93
CA HIS A 112 -7.04 16.33 6.12
C HIS A 112 -7.48 15.40 4.99
N ARG A 113 -6.67 15.31 3.92
CA ARG A 113 -6.94 14.37 2.83
C ARG A 113 -6.77 12.93 3.30
N ARG A 114 -7.83 12.13 3.20
CA ARG A 114 -7.83 10.70 3.52
C ARG A 114 -8.15 9.81 2.34
N LYS A 115 -8.86 10.34 1.34
CA LYS A 115 -9.46 9.57 0.24
C LYS A 115 -8.69 9.86 -1.03
N ILE A 116 -7.90 8.90 -1.50
CA ILE A 116 -6.99 9.09 -2.63
C ILE A 116 -7.34 8.10 -3.74
N LEU A 117 -7.52 8.60 -4.95
CA LEU A 117 -7.70 7.76 -6.14
C LEU A 117 -6.42 7.79 -6.99
N LEU A 118 -5.88 6.62 -7.29
CA LEU A 118 -4.74 6.42 -8.18
C LEU A 118 -5.27 5.93 -9.54
N ALA A 119 -5.07 6.71 -10.59
CA ALA A 119 -5.64 6.43 -11.90
C ALA A 119 -4.56 6.47 -12.99
N GLY A 120 -4.43 5.43 -13.80
CA GLY A 120 -3.51 5.44 -14.93
C GLY A 120 -3.18 4.04 -15.42
N PRO A 121 -2.34 3.88 -16.45
CA PRO A 121 -2.08 2.58 -17.06
C PRO A 121 -1.40 1.61 -16.07
N PRO A 122 -1.51 0.30 -16.30
CA PRO A 122 -0.87 -0.72 -15.45
C PRO A 122 0.65 -0.55 -15.43
N GLY A 123 1.29 -1.01 -14.36
CA GLY A 123 2.76 -1.00 -14.24
C GLY A 123 3.40 0.38 -14.01
N THR A 124 2.62 1.42 -13.67
CA THR A 124 3.10 2.79 -13.41
C THR A 124 3.44 3.11 -11.95
N GLY A 125 3.28 2.15 -11.04
CA GLY A 125 3.65 2.32 -9.63
C GLY A 125 2.51 2.61 -8.66
N LYS A 126 1.23 2.50 -9.07
CA LYS A 126 0.06 2.72 -8.20
C LYS A 126 0.11 1.90 -6.89
N THR A 127 0.28 0.59 -7.01
CA THR A 127 0.39 -0.32 -5.84
C THR A 127 1.60 0.03 -4.96
N LEU A 128 2.74 0.38 -5.57
CA LEU A 128 3.93 0.81 -4.85
C LEU A 128 3.68 2.10 -4.06
N THR A 129 2.91 3.04 -4.63
CA THR A 129 2.54 4.29 -3.93
C THR A 129 1.74 4.01 -2.67
N ALA A 130 0.82 3.04 -2.68
CA ALA A 130 0.10 2.65 -1.47
C ALA A 130 1.04 2.09 -0.39
N SER A 131 1.98 1.21 -0.76
CA SER A 131 3.02 0.70 0.14
C SER A 131 3.92 1.82 0.69
N VAL A 132 4.31 2.78 -0.15
CA VAL A 132 5.12 3.94 0.26
C VAL A 132 4.36 4.83 1.23
N LEU A 133 3.07 5.11 0.98
CA LEU A 133 2.24 5.91 1.90
C LEU A 133 2.17 5.24 3.27
N ALA A 134 1.91 3.93 3.32
CA ALA A 134 1.87 3.17 4.56
C ALA A 134 3.23 3.14 5.28
N GLY A 135 4.33 2.88 4.55
CA GLY A 135 5.68 2.84 5.12
C GLY A 135 6.20 4.19 5.63
N GLU A 136 5.86 5.29 4.95
CA GLU A 136 6.15 6.66 5.39
C GLU A 136 5.32 7.08 6.62
N LEU A 137 4.09 6.57 6.75
CA LEU A 137 3.23 6.84 7.90
C LEU A 137 3.46 5.88 9.07
N GLY A 138 4.19 4.78 8.86
CA GLY A 138 4.38 3.74 9.87
C GLY A 138 3.07 3.01 10.20
N LEU A 139 2.19 2.87 9.21
CA LEU A 139 0.88 2.22 9.33
C LEU A 139 0.89 0.88 8.62
N PRO A 140 0.09 -0.10 9.08
CA PRO A 140 -0.15 -1.32 8.33
C PRO A 140 -0.85 -1.00 7.01
N LEU A 141 -0.53 -1.78 5.97
CA LEU A 141 -1.20 -1.76 4.68
C LEU A 141 -2.14 -2.95 4.58
N PHE A 142 -3.43 -2.65 4.46
CA PHE A 142 -4.49 -3.61 4.17
C PHE A 142 -4.79 -3.55 2.67
N THR A 143 -4.37 -4.55 1.91
CA THR A 143 -4.64 -4.64 0.47
C THR A 143 -5.91 -5.45 0.24
N ILE A 144 -6.89 -4.80 -0.38
CA ILE A 144 -8.21 -5.33 -0.70
C ILE A 144 -8.29 -5.50 -2.22
N MET A 145 -8.38 -6.74 -2.67
CA MET A 145 -8.51 -7.06 -4.09
C MET A 145 -9.99 -7.02 -4.49
N MET A 146 -10.41 -6.00 -5.25
CA MET A 146 -11.82 -5.79 -5.55
C MET A 146 -12.42 -6.88 -6.45
N ASP A 147 -11.65 -7.43 -7.38
CA ASP A 147 -12.03 -8.56 -8.24
C ASP A 147 -12.47 -9.80 -7.45
N LYS A 148 -11.85 -10.04 -6.28
CA LYS A 148 -12.19 -11.18 -5.40
C LYS A 148 -13.40 -10.94 -4.53
N ILE A 149 -13.72 -9.68 -4.21
CA ILE A 149 -14.89 -9.32 -3.41
C ILE A 149 -16.14 -9.33 -4.26
N VAL A 150 -16.04 -8.90 -5.51
CA VAL A 150 -17.15 -8.87 -6.45
C VAL A 150 -17.60 -10.29 -6.80
N THR A 151 -18.74 -10.70 -6.26
CA THR A 151 -19.41 -11.94 -6.62
C THR A 151 -20.64 -11.67 -7.48
N LYS A 152 -21.26 -12.72 -8.03
CA LYS A 152 -22.57 -12.62 -8.70
C LYS A 152 -23.69 -12.17 -7.75
N PHE A 153 -23.46 -12.22 -6.43
CA PHE A 153 -24.41 -11.85 -5.40
C PHE A 153 -24.04 -10.50 -4.78
N MET A 154 -24.69 -9.44 -5.26
CA MET A 154 -24.40 -8.07 -4.86
C MET A 154 -24.62 -7.74 -3.38
N GLY A 155 -25.62 -8.36 -2.75
CA GLY A 155 -25.87 -8.20 -1.33
C GLY A 155 -24.68 -8.67 -0.49
N GLU A 156 -24.05 -9.77 -0.92
CA GLU A 156 -22.86 -10.33 -0.31
C GLU A 156 -21.64 -9.42 -0.51
N THR A 157 -21.46 -8.90 -1.73
CA THR A 157 -20.38 -7.94 -2.05
C THR A 157 -20.50 -6.67 -1.18
N SER A 158 -21.71 -6.12 -1.06
CA SER A 158 -21.97 -4.92 -0.26
C SER A 158 -21.81 -5.17 1.23
N ALA A 159 -22.18 -6.37 1.72
CA ALA A 159 -21.98 -6.77 3.10
C ALA A 159 -20.49 -6.94 3.45
N LYS A 160 -19.70 -7.55 2.56
CA LYS A 160 -18.24 -7.68 2.69
C LYS A 160 -17.55 -6.31 2.72
N LEU A 161 -17.93 -5.41 1.82
CA LEU A 161 -17.42 -4.03 1.84
C LEU A 161 -17.76 -3.33 3.16
N ARG A 162 -19.01 -3.44 3.63
CA ARG A 162 -19.40 -2.87 4.94
C ARG A 162 -18.53 -3.39 6.08
N GLN A 163 -18.32 -4.70 6.15
CA GLN A 163 -17.45 -5.30 7.19
C GLN A 163 -16.03 -4.74 7.14
N ILE A 164 -15.47 -4.50 5.94
CA ILE A 164 -14.15 -3.87 5.80
C ILE A 164 -14.18 -2.45 6.38
N PHE A 165 -15.19 -1.64 6.07
CA PHE A 165 -15.33 -0.29 6.63
C PHE A 165 -15.58 -0.29 8.15
N ASP A 166 -16.32 -1.26 8.67
CA ASP A 166 -16.51 -1.42 10.12
C ASP A 166 -15.17 -1.72 10.81
N VAL A 167 -14.33 -2.57 10.21
CA VAL A 167 -12.96 -2.84 10.67
C VAL A 167 -12.07 -1.59 10.63
N MET A 168 -12.25 -0.71 9.65
CA MET A 168 -11.49 0.55 9.55
C MET A 168 -11.70 1.49 10.74
N LEU A 169 -12.87 1.43 11.38
CA LEU A 169 -13.16 2.21 12.59
C LEU A 169 -12.38 1.69 13.81
N GLU A 170 -12.11 0.39 13.86
CA GLU A 170 -11.40 -0.25 14.98
C GLU A 170 -9.88 -0.28 14.77
N SER A 171 -9.44 -0.36 13.52
CA SER A 171 -8.03 -0.48 13.16
C SER A 171 -7.58 0.59 12.18
N ARG A 172 -6.64 1.41 12.63
CA ARG A 172 -6.05 2.46 11.83
C ARG A 172 -5.01 1.88 10.87
N GLY A 173 -5.14 2.19 9.58
CA GLY A 173 -4.19 1.75 8.56
C GLY A 173 -4.32 2.47 7.23
N VAL A 174 -3.56 2.01 6.24
CA VAL A 174 -3.78 2.35 4.83
C VAL A 174 -4.56 1.21 4.20
N TYR A 175 -5.77 1.51 3.73
CA TYR A 175 -6.67 0.55 3.08
C TYR A 175 -6.59 0.76 1.58
N PHE A 176 -5.93 -0.18 0.90
CA PHE A 176 -5.66 -0.12 -0.53
C PHE A 176 -6.62 -1.01 -1.31
N PHE A 177 -7.59 -0.40 -1.98
CA PHE A 177 -8.55 -1.07 -2.87
C PHE A 177 -7.96 -1.13 -4.29
N ASP A 178 -7.39 -2.27 -4.65
CA ASP A 178 -6.83 -2.51 -5.98
C ASP A 178 -7.89 -3.01 -6.97
N GLU A 179 -7.62 -2.84 -8.27
CA GLU A 179 -8.54 -3.21 -9.36
C GLU A 179 -9.93 -2.61 -9.21
N PHE A 180 -9.99 -1.32 -8.86
CA PHE A 180 -11.25 -0.61 -8.65
C PHE A 180 -12.13 -0.52 -9.91
N ASP A 181 -11.55 -0.69 -11.09
CA ASP A 181 -12.29 -0.86 -12.35
C ASP A 181 -13.10 -2.16 -12.42
N ALA A 182 -12.82 -3.15 -11.56
CA ALA A 182 -13.66 -4.35 -11.44
C ALA A 182 -15.10 -4.01 -11.09
N ILE A 183 -15.35 -2.98 -10.25
CA ILE A 183 -16.70 -2.50 -9.90
C ILE A 183 -17.22 -1.36 -10.80
N GLY A 184 -16.35 -0.78 -11.63
CA GLY A 184 -16.71 0.30 -12.56
C GLY A 184 -17.15 -0.17 -13.95
N GLY A 185 -16.71 -1.36 -14.38
CA GLY A 185 -16.73 -1.81 -15.78
C GLY A 185 -18.01 -2.45 -16.31
N GLU A 186 -18.37 -2.09 -17.54
CA GLU A 186 -19.33 -2.79 -18.39
C GLU A 186 -18.84 -4.22 -18.67
N ARG A 187 -19.34 -5.21 -17.93
CA ARG A 187 -19.25 -6.61 -18.38
C ARG A 187 -20.51 -6.97 -19.16
N SER A 188 -20.46 -6.68 -20.46
CA SER A 188 -21.11 -7.37 -21.60
C SER A 188 -22.61 -7.72 -21.58
N ARG A 189 -23.37 -7.39 -20.53
CA ARG A 189 -24.83 -7.57 -20.46
C ARG A 189 -25.45 -6.36 -19.77
N GLU A 190 -26.46 -5.75 -20.38
CA GLU A 190 -27.13 -4.55 -19.86
C GLU A 190 -27.57 -4.67 -18.38
N ASN A 191 -27.93 -5.88 -17.93
CA ASN A 191 -28.31 -6.14 -16.55
C ASN A 191 -27.13 -6.12 -15.56
N ASP A 192 -25.94 -6.55 -15.96
CA ASP A 192 -24.77 -6.60 -15.06
C ASP A 192 -24.18 -5.19 -14.83
N VAL A 193 -24.33 -4.28 -15.80
CA VAL A 193 -23.86 -2.89 -15.70
C VAL A 193 -24.59 -2.13 -14.59
N GLY A 194 -25.91 -2.30 -14.48
CA GLY A 194 -26.72 -1.62 -13.46
C GLY A 194 -26.41 -2.08 -12.04
N GLU A 195 -26.16 -3.38 -11.89
CA GLU A 195 -25.79 -4.01 -10.62
C GLU A 195 -24.38 -3.53 -10.17
N MET A 196 -23.37 -3.56 -11.04
CA MET A 196 -22.02 -3.11 -10.67
C MET A 196 -21.99 -1.63 -10.25
N ARG A 197 -22.76 -0.77 -10.92
CA ARG A 197 -22.94 0.63 -10.51
C ARG A 197 -23.54 0.78 -9.12
N ARG A 198 -24.42 -0.12 -8.69
CA ARG A 198 -24.97 -0.11 -7.32
C ARG A 198 -23.90 -0.45 -6.28
N VAL A 199 -23.01 -1.40 -6.56
CA VAL A 199 -21.87 -1.74 -5.66
C VAL A 199 -20.95 -0.53 -5.53
N LEU A 200 -20.61 0.08 -6.66
CA LEU A 200 -19.79 1.28 -6.71
C LEU A 200 -20.41 2.43 -5.91
N ASN A 201 -21.71 2.68 -6.07
CA ASN A 201 -22.43 3.68 -5.30
C ASN A 201 -22.45 3.35 -3.79
N ALA A 202 -22.60 2.08 -3.41
CA ALA A 202 -22.53 1.67 -2.02
C ALA A 202 -21.13 1.92 -1.43
N PHE A 203 -20.07 1.58 -2.16
CA PHE A 203 -18.70 1.87 -1.77
C PHE A 203 -18.46 3.37 -1.56
N LEU A 204 -18.95 4.22 -2.45
CA LEU A 204 -18.85 5.68 -2.28
C LEU A 204 -19.59 6.18 -1.05
N GLN A 205 -20.78 5.64 -0.78
CA GLN A 205 -21.52 5.98 0.44
C GLN A 205 -20.75 5.58 1.70
N PHE A 206 -20.05 4.44 1.67
CA PHE A 206 -19.20 4.03 2.79
C PHE A 206 -18.00 4.98 2.97
N ILE A 207 -17.32 5.37 1.89
CA ILE A 207 -16.26 6.39 1.95
C ILE A 207 -16.78 7.72 2.51
N GLU A 208 -17.96 8.18 2.08
CA GLU A 208 -18.54 9.44 2.56
C GLU A 208 -18.84 9.41 4.06
N ARG A 209 -19.33 8.29 4.57
CA ARG A 209 -19.69 8.08 5.98
C ARG A 209 -18.52 7.66 6.86
N ASP A 210 -17.37 7.36 6.27
CA ASP A 210 -16.21 6.92 7.01
C ASP A 210 -15.65 8.05 7.90
N GLU A 211 -15.70 7.80 9.20
CA GLU A 211 -15.16 8.67 10.25
C GLU A 211 -13.79 8.18 10.76
N SER A 212 -13.28 7.07 10.21
CA SER A 212 -12.00 6.50 10.65
C SER A 212 -10.82 7.44 10.42
N ASP A 213 -9.76 7.22 11.20
CA ASP A 213 -8.46 7.88 11.03
C ASP A 213 -7.57 7.21 9.96
N SER A 214 -8.15 6.33 9.15
CA SER A 214 -7.44 5.54 8.15
C SER A 214 -7.28 6.29 6.83
N LEU A 215 -6.28 5.91 6.04
CA LEU A 215 -6.07 6.41 4.69
C LEU A 215 -6.70 5.43 3.69
N ILE A 216 -7.65 5.90 2.89
CA ILE A 216 -8.31 5.10 1.86
C ILE A 216 -7.64 5.41 0.53
N VAL A 217 -7.07 4.38 -0.10
CA VAL A 217 -6.42 4.48 -1.40
C VAL A 217 -7.12 3.53 -2.36
N ALA A 218 -7.68 4.02 -3.45
CA ALA A 218 -8.23 3.18 -4.52
C ALA A 218 -7.36 3.28 -5.77
N ALA A 219 -7.14 2.17 -6.48
CA ALA A 219 -6.40 2.17 -7.75
C ALA A 219 -7.24 1.65 -8.91
N THR A 220 -7.18 2.34 -10.04
CA THR A 220 -7.81 1.92 -11.30
C THR A 220 -6.82 1.95 -12.45
N ASN A 221 -6.87 0.93 -13.31
CA ASN A 221 -6.13 0.92 -14.57
C ASN A 221 -6.89 1.64 -15.70
N ASN A 222 -8.21 1.78 -15.55
CA ASN A 222 -9.12 2.25 -16.58
C ASN A 222 -9.98 3.44 -16.09
N PRO A 223 -9.41 4.65 -15.97
CA PRO A 223 -10.14 5.81 -15.47
C PRO A 223 -11.35 6.20 -16.32
N ARG A 224 -11.39 5.84 -17.61
CA ARG A 224 -12.50 6.13 -18.53
C ARG A 224 -13.80 5.40 -18.17
N ILE A 225 -13.66 4.27 -17.47
CA ILE A 225 -14.78 3.42 -17.06
C ILE A 225 -15.50 4.03 -15.84
N LEU A 226 -14.80 4.82 -15.05
CA LEU A 226 -15.34 5.46 -13.86
C LEU A 226 -16.09 6.73 -14.25
N ASP A 227 -17.33 6.88 -13.74
CA ASP A 227 -18.11 8.10 -13.86
C ASP A 227 -17.34 9.32 -13.29
N GLN A 228 -17.45 10.47 -13.95
CA GLN A 228 -16.86 11.73 -13.51
C GLN A 228 -17.31 12.13 -12.08
N ALA A 229 -18.51 11.69 -11.66
CA ALA A 229 -19.00 11.91 -10.30
C ALA A 229 -18.12 11.28 -9.21
N LEU A 230 -17.44 10.16 -9.50
CA LEU A 230 -16.56 9.46 -8.56
C LEU A 230 -15.37 10.31 -8.13
N PHE A 231 -14.74 11.00 -9.08
CA PHE A 231 -13.54 11.80 -8.85
C PHE A 231 -13.78 12.92 -7.82
N ARG A 232 -15.03 13.39 -7.68
CA ARG A 232 -15.41 14.42 -6.69
C ARG A 232 -15.57 13.88 -5.26
N ARG A 233 -15.57 12.56 -5.06
CA ARG A 233 -15.70 11.91 -3.74
C ARG A 233 -14.36 11.58 -3.10
N PHE A 234 -13.29 11.63 -3.89
CA PHE A 234 -11.93 11.52 -3.41
C PHE A 234 -11.38 12.93 -3.16
N ASP A 235 -10.58 13.07 -2.10
CA ASP A 235 -9.97 14.35 -1.73
C ASP A 235 -8.79 14.71 -2.65
N ASP A 236 -8.17 13.69 -3.26
CA ASP A 236 -7.14 13.84 -4.27
C ASP A 236 -7.21 12.72 -5.33
N VAL A 237 -6.89 13.07 -6.57
CA VAL A 237 -6.80 12.13 -7.70
C VAL A 237 -5.42 12.25 -8.32
N LEU A 238 -4.64 11.19 -8.20
CA LEU A 238 -3.28 11.10 -8.72
C LEU A 238 -3.29 10.36 -10.07
N HIS A 239 -3.02 11.10 -11.15
CA HIS A 239 -2.99 10.58 -12.51
C HIS A 239 -1.58 10.11 -12.89
N TYR A 240 -1.45 8.81 -13.10
CA TYR A 240 -0.22 8.17 -13.53
C TYR A 240 -0.16 8.11 -15.06
N HIS A 241 1.04 8.30 -15.58
CA HIS A 241 1.36 8.22 -16.99
C HIS A 241 2.58 7.30 -17.18
N LEU A 242 2.90 7.01 -18.44
CA LEU A 242 4.19 6.39 -18.75
C LEU A 242 5.33 7.34 -18.35
N PRO A 243 6.47 6.81 -17.88
CA PRO A 243 7.58 7.62 -17.42
C PRO A 243 8.18 8.47 -18.55
N GLU A 244 8.49 9.71 -18.24
CA GLU A 244 9.24 10.63 -19.10
C GLU A 244 10.74 10.35 -19.01
N LYS A 245 11.52 10.94 -19.93
CA LYS A 245 12.98 10.77 -20.02
C LYS A 245 13.69 10.86 -18.66
N ALA A 246 13.40 11.90 -17.87
CA ALA A 246 14.05 12.11 -16.58
C ALA A 246 13.69 11.01 -15.55
N GLU A 247 12.45 10.52 -15.58
CA GLU A 247 11.98 9.44 -14.71
C GLU A 247 12.60 8.10 -15.14
N ILE A 248 12.70 7.83 -16.44
CA ILE A 248 13.36 6.64 -16.99
C ILE A 248 14.82 6.59 -16.55
N GLU A 249 15.56 7.69 -16.69
CA GLU A 249 16.95 7.77 -16.25
C GLU A 249 17.08 7.49 -14.76
N ARG A 250 16.29 8.17 -13.92
CA ARG A 250 16.26 7.92 -12.47
C ARG A 250 15.92 6.46 -12.15
N LEU A 251 14.99 5.86 -12.88
CA LEU A 251 14.56 4.48 -12.66
C LEU A 251 15.65 3.47 -13.01
N ILE A 252 16.31 3.62 -14.16
CA ILE A 252 17.44 2.79 -14.57
C ILE A 252 18.57 2.91 -13.53
N ASP A 253 18.84 4.13 -13.07
CA ASP A 253 19.90 4.40 -12.11
C ASP A 253 19.64 3.73 -10.76
N ASN A 254 18.42 3.89 -10.27
CA ASN A 254 17.97 3.29 -9.01
C ASN A 254 17.94 1.76 -9.07
N ARG A 255 17.64 1.16 -10.22
CA ARG A 255 17.59 -0.30 -10.36
C ARG A 255 18.96 -0.92 -10.59
N LEU A 256 19.78 -0.33 -11.45
CA LEU A 256 21.12 -0.86 -11.73
C LEU A 256 22.08 -0.65 -10.55
N CYS A 257 21.93 0.41 -9.74
CA CYS A 257 22.75 0.68 -8.55
C CYS A 257 24.25 0.39 -8.79
N SER A 258 24.79 -0.65 -8.13
CA SER A 258 26.20 -1.05 -8.20
C SER A 258 26.63 -1.66 -9.55
N PHE A 259 25.67 -2.12 -10.35
CA PHE A 259 25.92 -2.72 -11.66
C PHE A 259 25.99 -1.68 -12.79
N ARG A 260 25.73 -0.40 -12.52
CA ARG A 260 25.80 0.66 -13.54
C ARG A 260 27.24 1.14 -13.76
N PRO A 261 27.74 1.17 -15.01
CA PRO A 261 29.00 1.84 -15.31
C PRO A 261 28.85 3.36 -15.28
N LYS A 262 29.85 4.07 -14.72
CA LYS A 262 29.90 5.55 -14.70
C LYS A 262 29.86 6.20 -16.08
N SER A 263 30.30 5.48 -17.12
CA SER A 263 30.37 5.95 -18.51
C SER A 263 29.20 5.49 -19.38
N MET A 264 28.13 4.95 -18.79
CA MET A 264 27.00 4.43 -19.56
C MET A 264 26.17 5.57 -20.16
N ALA A 265 26.20 5.72 -21.48
CA ALA A 265 25.26 6.57 -22.18
C ALA A 265 23.86 5.91 -22.17
N THR A 266 22.88 6.60 -21.59
CA THR A 266 21.51 6.11 -21.47
C THR A 266 20.58 6.60 -22.57
N ASP A 267 20.97 7.59 -23.38
CA ASP A 267 20.09 8.22 -24.38
C ASP A 267 19.40 7.23 -25.33
N ALA A 268 20.14 6.22 -25.80
CA ALA A 268 19.57 5.20 -26.69
C ALA A 268 18.63 4.23 -25.96
N ALA A 269 18.89 3.94 -24.68
CA ALA A 269 18.03 3.10 -23.85
C ALA A 269 16.74 3.84 -23.48
N VAL A 270 16.84 5.13 -23.14
CA VAL A 270 15.71 6.01 -22.83
C VAL A 270 14.72 6.05 -23.99
N LYS A 271 15.18 6.29 -25.22
CA LYS A 271 14.31 6.31 -26.42
C LYS A 271 13.51 5.01 -26.64
N ILE A 272 14.01 3.88 -26.16
CA ILE A 272 13.30 2.59 -26.27
C ILE A 272 12.31 2.43 -25.11
N ALA A 273 12.69 2.93 -23.93
CA ALA A 273 11.90 2.88 -22.71
C ALA A 273 10.74 3.88 -22.66
N GLU A 274 10.72 4.93 -23.49
CA GLU A 274 9.62 5.92 -23.57
C GLU A 274 8.24 5.29 -23.82
N SER A 275 8.18 4.13 -24.48
CA SER A 275 6.93 3.40 -24.71
C SER A 275 6.64 2.31 -23.67
N LEU A 276 7.41 2.22 -22.59
CA LEU A 276 7.34 1.18 -21.58
C LEU A 276 6.89 1.75 -20.24
N SER A 277 6.18 0.93 -19.46
CA SER A 277 5.81 1.23 -18.07
C SER A 277 7.01 1.13 -17.11
N HIS A 278 6.87 1.68 -15.91
CA HIS A 278 7.89 1.58 -14.86
C HIS A 278 8.22 0.11 -14.51
N ALA A 279 7.20 -0.75 -14.50
CA ALA A 279 7.36 -2.18 -14.25
C ALA A 279 8.21 -2.87 -15.34
N GLU A 280 7.95 -2.57 -16.61
CA GLU A 280 8.70 -3.16 -17.74
C GLU A 280 10.15 -2.70 -17.77
N ILE A 281 10.41 -1.41 -17.50
CA ILE A 281 11.77 -0.88 -17.42
C ILE A 281 12.52 -1.53 -16.25
N THR A 282 11.87 -1.65 -15.09
CA THR A 282 12.44 -2.34 -13.92
C THR A 282 12.78 -3.78 -14.27
N GLN A 283 11.87 -4.50 -14.91
CA GLN A 283 12.07 -5.89 -15.28
C GLN A 283 13.17 -6.07 -16.34
N ALA A 284 13.31 -5.12 -17.27
CA ALA A 284 14.43 -5.10 -18.22
C ALA A 284 15.77 -4.89 -17.51
N CYS A 285 15.82 -3.98 -16.52
CA CYS A 285 17.02 -3.77 -15.71
C CYS A 285 17.37 -5.03 -14.90
N ASP A 286 16.39 -5.65 -14.25
CA ASP A 286 16.58 -6.88 -13.46
C ASP A 286 17.08 -8.03 -14.34
N ASN A 287 16.52 -8.18 -15.55
CA ASN A 287 16.99 -9.17 -16.52
C ASN A 287 18.43 -8.87 -16.98
N ALA A 288 18.76 -7.61 -17.25
CA ALA A 288 20.13 -7.23 -17.61
C ALA A 288 21.13 -7.54 -16.49
N ILE A 289 20.73 -7.33 -15.22
CA ILE A 289 21.54 -7.69 -14.04
C ILE A 289 21.72 -9.21 -13.98
N LYS A 290 20.64 -10.00 -14.14
CA LYS A 290 20.70 -11.47 -14.13
C LYS A 290 21.67 -12.00 -15.19
N GLU A 291 21.53 -11.56 -16.44
CA GLU A 291 22.43 -11.95 -17.53
C GLU A 291 23.88 -11.55 -17.27
N THR A 292 24.09 -10.39 -16.65
CA THR A 292 25.44 -9.94 -16.25
C THR A 292 26.05 -10.86 -15.18
N ILE A 293 25.26 -11.25 -14.18
CA ILE A 293 25.68 -12.19 -13.13
C ILE A 293 25.97 -13.57 -13.72
N LEU A 294 25.10 -14.08 -14.60
CA LEU A 294 25.28 -15.38 -15.27
C LEU A 294 26.49 -15.43 -16.19
N ALA A 295 26.92 -14.28 -16.71
CA ALA A 295 28.15 -14.13 -17.50
C ALA A 295 29.40 -13.83 -16.65
N ASP A 296 29.33 -13.95 -15.32
CA ASP A 296 30.40 -13.65 -14.36
C ASP A 296 30.96 -12.22 -14.47
N ARG A 297 30.11 -11.27 -14.88
CA ARG A 297 30.45 -9.84 -14.99
C ARG A 297 29.94 -9.06 -13.78
N LYS A 298 30.57 -7.92 -13.50
CA LYS A 298 30.17 -7.01 -12.41
C LYS A 298 29.34 -5.82 -12.86
N ILE A 299 29.29 -5.56 -14.16
CA ILE A 299 28.76 -4.33 -14.73
C ILE A 299 27.89 -4.66 -15.94
N VAL A 300 26.69 -4.07 -15.98
CA VAL A 300 25.78 -4.18 -17.11
C VAL A 300 26.32 -3.35 -18.27
N THR A 301 26.35 -3.95 -19.47
CA THR A 301 26.77 -3.23 -20.68
C THR A 301 25.59 -2.49 -21.31
N ALA A 302 25.81 -1.31 -21.88
CA ALA A 302 24.75 -0.52 -22.54
C ALA A 302 24.02 -1.32 -23.63
N THR A 303 24.76 -2.15 -24.38
CA THR A 303 24.21 -3.05 -25.41
C THR A 303 23.23 -4.07 -24.82
N LEU A 304 23.57 -4.66 -23.67
CA LEU A 304 22.72 -5.65 -23.01
C LEU A 304 21.44 -5.00 -22.47
N LEU A 305 21.56 -3.84 -21.80
CA LEU A 305 20.39 -3.08 -21.33
C LEU A 305 19.47 -2.72 -22.49
N LYS A 306 20.02 -2.26 -23.61
CA LYS A 306 19.28 -1.94 -24.83
C LYS A 306 18.54 -3.18 -25.36
N GLN A 307 19.21 -4.32 -25.41
CA GLN A 307 18.60 -5.58 -25.86
C GLN A 307 17.41 -5.97 -24.96
N MET A 308 17.58 -5.97 -23.63
CA MET A 308 16.51 -6.31 -22.69
C MET A 308 15.31 -5.38 -22.80
N LEU A 309 15.53 -4.07 -23.01
CA LEU A 309 14.47 -3.10 -23.25
C LEU A 309 13.75 -3.33 -24.58
N GLN A 310 14.48 -3.72 -25.64
CA GLN A 310 13.89 -4.06 -26.93
C GLN A 310 13.03 -5.31 -26.86
N GLU A 311 13.47 -6.35 -26.14
CA GLU A 311 12.71 -7.58 -25.93
C GLU A 311 11.37 -7.27 -25.24
N ARG A 312 11.37 -6.42 -24.21
CA ARG A 312 10.13 -5.95 -23.55
C ARG A 312 9.21 -5.21 -24.50
N ARG A 313 9.76 -4.26 -25.26
CA ARG A 313 8.99 -3.47 -26.22
C ARG A 313 8.35 -4.34 -27.31
N SER A 314 9.08 -5.34 -27.79
CA SER A 314 8.57 -6.29 -28.80
C SER A 314 7.48 -7.20 -28.23
N ALA A 315 7.65 -7.69 -27.00
CA ALA A 315 6.63 -8.48 -26.33
C ALA A 315 5.33 -7.69 -26.13
N TYR A 316 5.43 -6.41 -25.73
CA TYR A 316 4.27 -5.55 -25.50
C TYR A 316 3.59 -5.08 -26.79
N LYS A 317 4.36 -4.82 -27.86
CA LYS A 317 3.78 -4.53 -29.19
C LYS A 317 3.04 -5.73 -29.77
N GLY A 318 3.56 -6.94 -29.58
CA GLY A 318 2.89 -8.17 -30.02
C GLY A 318 1.55 -8.46 -29.32
N SER A 319 1.31 -7.86 -28.16
CA SER A 319 0.01 -7.90 -27.47
C SER A 319 -1.00 -6.84 -27.96
N LEU A 320 -0.54 -5.66 -28.41
CA LEU A 320 -1.42 -4.59 -28.91
C LEU A 320 -1.92 -4.81 -30.35
N GLU A 321 -1.25 -5.63 -31.16
CA GLU A 321 -1.70 -6.00 -32.51
C GLU A 321 -2.73 -7.15 -32.52
N LYS A 322 -3.11 -7.67 -31.35
CA LYS A 322 -4.04 -8.81 -31.21
C LYS A 322 -5.39 -8.46 -30.56
N GLU A 323 -5.63 -7.20 -30.20
CA GLU A 323 -6.93 -6.67 -29.75
C GLU A 323 -7.59 -5.83 -30.85
#